data_AF-A0A9W9NL72-F1
#
_entry.id   AF-A0A9W9NL72-F1
#
_cell.length_a   1.000
_cell.length_b   1.000
_cell.length_c   1.000
_cell.angle_alpha   90.00
_cell.angle_beta   90.00
_cell.angle_gamma   90.00
#
_symmetry.space_group_name_H-M   'P 1'
#
loop_
_entity.id
_entity.type
_entity.pdbx_description
1 polymer ?
#
loop_
_entity_poly.entity_id
_entity_poly.type
_entity_poly.pdbx_seq_one_letter_code
_entity_poly.pdbx_strand_id
1 'polypeptide(L)'
;MPGRVLPAFTAAEVAAHNSAKSCYIAIGQKVYDVTEFVDDHPGGGDLILDYAGKDVEEIMKDEISHEHTEAAYEILDDYHIGFLTPGAGASGKATSTAVDAGVSDAGPVYATTGMSKEEDLSVETNYNQDFKTHKFLDLNKPLFAQLWYSNFSKAFYLEQIHRPRHYKGGQSAPLFGNFLEPLSKTAWYIVPMIWLPPVVYGTMVGAAGLGDPIAAAAYWIGGVCLWSLIEYLMHRFLFHVDHWLPDNSVGLTLHFLLHGIHHYLPMDKYRLVMPPSLFIILAAPFWKLAHTVFFYNWFAAVQVFCGGVFGYICYDLTHYFLHHRNLPLYYKELKKYHLQHHYADFENGFGVTSRFWDRVFGTELEAPPPKGSKAQ
;
A
#
# COMPACT_ATOMS: atom_id res chain seq x y z
N MET A 1 -11.05 20.53 -4.99
CA MET A 1 -12.23 20.69 -4.12
C MET A 1 -11.84 21.57 -2.93
N PRO A 2 -12.73 22.38 -2.35
CA PRO A 2 -12.44 23.09 -1.11
C PRO A 2 -12.15 22.05 -0.01
N GLY A 3 -11.09 22.24 0.77
CA GLY A 3 -10.79 21.40 1.92
C GLY A 3 -12.03 21.33 2.81
N ARG A 4 -12.46 20.12 3.18
CA ARG A 4 -13.60 19.94 4.08
C ARG A 4 -13.25 20.59 5.41
N VAL A 5 -13.79 21.78 5.65
CA VAL A 5 -13.93 22.33 6.99
C VAL A 5 -14.91 21.41 7.68
N LEU A 6 -14.44 20.65 8.69
CA LEU A 6 -15.33 19.80 9.45
C LEU A 6 -16.36 20.67 10.17
N PRO A 7 -17.65 20.29 10.18
CA PRO A 7 -18.72 21.06 10.80
C PRO A 7 -18.49 21.26 12.31
N ALA A 8 -19.06 22.33 12.84
CA ALA A 8 -19.11 22.57 14.27
C ALA A 8 -20.49 22.18 14.80
N PHE A 9 -20.53 21.42 15.89
CA PHE A 9 -21.74 20.94 16.54
C PHE A 9 -21.92 21.61 17.90
N THR A 10 -23.15 21.87 18.29
CA THR A 10 -23.51 22.22 19.66
C THR A 10 -23.67 20.95 20.50
N ALA A 11 -23.49 21.05 21.81
CA ALA A 11 -23.74 19.92 22.71
C ALA A 11 -25.19 19.38 22.58
N ALA A 12 -26.15 20.27 22.28
CA ALA A 12 -27.54 19.88 22.06
C ALA A 12 -27.75 19.08 20.76
N GLU A 13 -26.99 19.40 19.69
CA GLU A 13 -27.01 18.64 18.45
C GLU A 13 -26.42 17.25 18.64
N VAL A 14 -25.27 17.13 19.32
CA VAL A 14 -24.68 15.82 19.65
C VAL A 14 -25.64 14.98 20.50
N ALA A 15 -26.27 15.58 21.52
CA ALA A 15 -27.23 14.89 22.38
C ALA A 15 -28.50 14.40 21.67
N ALA A 16 -28.83 14.95 20.49
CA ALA A 16 -29.96 14.50 19.68
C ALA A 16 -29.68 13.17 18.94
N HIS A 17 -28.41 12.80 18.79
CA HIS A 17 -27.96 11.56 18.15
C HIS A 17 -27.68 10.47 19.19
N ASN A 18 -28.75 9.98 19.82
CA ASN A 18 -28.70 9.10 21.00
C ASN A 18 -29.33 7.70 20.79
N SER A 19 -29.27 7.14 19.57
CA SER A 19 -29.90 5.85 19.26
C SER A 19 -29.05 4.99 18.32
N ALA A 20 -29.32 3.69 18.24
CA ALA A 20 -28.56 2.78 17.35
C ALA A 20 -28.60 3.12 15.86
N LYS A 21 -29.58 3.93 15.42
CA LYS A 21 -29.68 4.40 14.03
C LYS A 21 -29.04 5.76 13.81
N SER A 22 -28.60 6.42 14.88
CA SER A 22 -27.97 7.72 14.87
C SER A 22 -27.30 7.95 16.23
N CYS A 23 -26.02 7.61 16.32
CA CYS A 23 -25.27 7.50 17.56
C CYS A 23 -23.99 8.34 17.46
N TYR A 24 -24.00 9.54 18.04
CA TYR A 24 -22.81 10.38 18.11
C TYR A 24 -22.23 10.34 19.51
N ILE A 25 -20.92 10.48 19.62
CA ILE A 25 -20.21 10.62 20.89
C ILE A 25 -19.20 11.76 20.79
N ALA A 26 -18.83 12.33 21.93
CA ALA A 26 -17.80 13.37 22.01
C ALA A 26 -16.61 12.89 22.85
N ILE A 27 -15.41 13.34 22.49
CA ILE A 27 -14.22 13.27 23.36
C ILE A 27 -13.60 14.65 23.39
N GLY A 28 -13.77 15.35 24.50
CA GLY A 28 -13.29 16.71 24.69
C GLY A 28 -13.95 17.68 23.70
N GLN A 29 -13.21 18.10 22.66
CA GLN A 29 -13.74 19.00 21.63
C GLN A 29 -14.09 18.29 20.31
N LYS A 30 -13.78 17.00 20.16
CA LYS A 30 -14.05 16.24 18.93
C LYS A 30 -15.38 15.52 19.00
N VAL A 31 -16.10 15.44 17.89
CA VAL A 31 -17.39 14.77 17.72
C VAL A 31 -17.25 13.66 16.69
N TYR A 32 -17.80 12.49 17.02
CA TYR A 32 -17.67 11.27 16.24
C TYR A 32 -19.05 10.67 15.92
N ASP A 33 -19.24 10.21 14.69
CA ASP A 33 -20.42 9.43 14.28
C ASP A 33 -20.07 7.95 14.29
N VAL A 34 -20.41 7.27 15.37
CA VAL A 34 -20.14 5.85 15.56
C VAL A 34 -21.33 4.97 15.19
N THR A 35 -22.32 5.50 14.47
CA THR A 35 -23.55 4.77 14.12
C THR A 35 -23.26 3.43 13.42
N GLU A 36 -22.31 3.41 12.48
CA GLU A 36 -21.92 2.17 11.77
C GLU A 36 -21.01 1.27 12.61
N PHE A 37 -20.43 1.78 13.69
CA PHE A 37 -19.52 1.04 14.57
C PHE A 37 -20.22 0.36 15.75
N VAL A 38 -21.46 0.75 16.07
CA VAL A 38 -22.21 0.21 17.22
C VAL A 38 -22.21 -1.32 17.23
N ASP A 39 -22.49 -1.96 16.10
CA ASP A 39 -22.56 -3.43 16.00
C ASP A 39 -21.18 -4.11 15.93
N ASP A 40 -20.13 -3.36 15.58
CA ASP A 40 -18.76 -3.85 15.43
C ASP A 40 -17.91 -3.64 16.70
N HIS A 41 -18.48 -3.01 17.73
CA HIS A 41 -17.79 -2.73 18.99
C HIS A 41 -17.43 -4.03 19.74
N PRO A 42 -16.15 -4.30 20.03
CA PRO A 42 -15.72 -5.54 20.68
C PRO A 42 -16.32 -5.78 22.08
N GLY A 43 -16.69 -4.71 22.79
CA GLY A 43 -17.38 -4.78 24.10
C GLY A 43 -18.89 -4.96 24.01
N GLY A 44 -19.47 -4.97 22.80
CA GLY A 44 -20.90 -4.98 22.54
C GLY A 44 -21.47 -3.58 22.32
N GLY A 45 -22.43 -3.47 21.38
CA GLY A 45 -23.03 -2.19 20.99
C GLY A 45 -23.88 -1.53 22.09
N ASP A 46 -24.46 -2.32 22.99
CA ASP A 46 -25.27 -1.81 24.11
C ASP A 46 -24.48 -0.83 25.00
N LEU A 47 -23.17 -1.08 25.19
CA LEU A 47 -22.29 -0.18 25.96
C LEU A 47 -22.08 1.17 25.28
N ILE A 48 -22.03 1.21 23.95
CA ILE A 48 -21.94 2.47 23.21
C ILE A 48 -23.26 3.24 23.32
N LEU A 49 -24.40 2.53 23.25
CA LEU A 49 -25.73 3.14 23.31
C LEU A 49 -26.03 3.82 24.64
N ASP A 50 -25.50 3.31 25.76
CA ASP A 50 -25.61 3.95 27.07
C ASP A 50 -24.94 5.34 27.12
N TYR A 51 -23.99 5.58 26.21
CA TYR A 51 -23.25 6.84 26.09
C TYR A 51 -23.57 7.61 24.80
N ALA A 52 -24.56 7.18 24.03
CA ALA A 52 -24.98 7.87 22.82
C ALA A 52 -25.45 9.30 23.15
N GLY A 53 -24.89 10.27 22.43
CA GLY A 53 -25.11 11.70 22.60
C GLY A 53 -24.34 12.33 23.77
N LYS A 54 -23.34 11.65 24.36
CA LYS A 54 -22.57 12.12 25.53
C LYS A 54 -21.08 12.25 25.24
N ASP A 55 -20.37 12.91 26.15
CA ASP A 55 -18.91 12.88 26.22
C ASP A 55 -18.45 11.58 26.89
N VAL A 56 -17.49 10.89 26.28
CA VAL A 56 -16.97 9.60 26.73
C VAL A 56 -15.51 9.64 27.18
N GLU A 57 -14.89 10.82 27.29
CA GLU A 57 -13.48 10.94 27.67
C GLU A 57 -13.15 10.27 29.01
N GLU A 58 -14.04 10.40 30.00
CA GLU A 58 -13.84 9.80 31.32
C GLU A 58 -14.02 8.27 31.30
N ILE A 59 -15.04 7.76 30.62
CA ILE A 59 -15.33 6.32 30.60
C ILE A 59 -14.31 5.54 29.73
N MET A 60 -13.76 6.18 28.70
CA MET A 60 -12.69 5.60 27.88
C MET A 60 -11.38 5.38 28.67
N LYS A 61 -11.20 6.10 29.78
CA LYS A 61 -10.05 6.03 30.69
C LYS A 61 -10.35 5.24 31.98
N ASP A 62 -11.56 4.70 32.15
CA ASP A 62 -11.95 3.99 33.37
C ASP A 62 -11.44 2.55 33.38
N GLU A 63 -10.46 2.29 34.24
CA GLU A 63 -9.85 0.97 34.46
C GLU A 63 -10.85 -0.09 34.97
N ILE A 64 -11.96 0.33 35.59
CA ILE A 64 -12.98 -0.58 36.15
C ILE A 64 -13.94 -1.07 35.06
N SER A 65 -14.24 -0.23 34.05
CA SER A 65 -15.16 -0.57 32.97
C SER A 65 -14.50 -1.17 31.74
N HIS A 66 -13.21 -0.91 31.49
CA HIS A 66 -12.27 -1.47 30.50
C HIS A 66 -11.42 -0.32 29.90
N GLU A 67 -10.11 -0.33 30.12
CA GLU A 67 -9.18 0.64 29.52
C GLU A 67 -9.03 0.37 28.01
N HIS A 68 -9.26 1.40 27.20
CA HIS A 68 -9.12 1.32 25.75
C HIS A 68 -7.65 1.50 25.36
N THR A 69 -7.12 0.59 24.53
CA THR A 69 -5.74 0.72 24.02
C THR A 69 -5.62 1.91 23.06
N GLU A 70 -4.40 2.41 22.82
CA GLU A 70 -4.17 3.46 21.81
C GLU A 70 -4.79 3.12 20.43
N ALA A 71 -4.81 1.84 20.06
CA ALA A 71 -5.44 1.37 18.82
C ALA A 71 -6.96 1.60 18.79
N ALA A 72 -7.65 1.62 19.94
CA ALA A 72 -9.07 1.94 20.00
C ALA A 72 -9.34 3.44 19.79
N TYR A 73 -8.44 4.32 20.25
CA TYR A 73 -8.51 5.74 19.94
C TYR A 73 -8.20 6.02 18.45
N GLU A 74 -7.29 5.26 17.85
CA GLU A 74 -7.01 5.33 16.40
C GLU A 74 -8.23 4.90 15.56
N ILE A 75 -8.94 3.84 15.94
CA ILE A 75 -10.20 3.42 15.27
C ILE A 75 -11.24 4.53 15.36
N LEU A 76 -11.34 5.21 16.51
CA LEU A 76 -12.32 6.26 16.72
C LEU A 76 -12.07 7.47 15.79
N ASP A 77 -10.82 7.79 15.46
CA ASP A 77 -10.49 8.90 14.57
C ASP A 77 -11.05 8.73 13.14
N ASP A 78 -11.29 7.50 12.66
CA ASP A 78 -11.97 7.23 11.38
C ASP A 78 -13.43 7.70 11.38
N TYR A 79 -14.05 7.79 12.57
CA TYR A 79 -15.43 8.23 12.76
C TYR A 79 -15.55 9.73 13.08
N HIS A 80 -14.46 10.50 13.01
CA HIS A 80 -14.43 11.91 13.37
C HIS A 80 -15.18 12.78 12.34
N ILE A 81 -16.23 13.46 12.80
CA ILE A 81 -17.12 14.26 11.93
C ILE A 81 -17.07 15.76 12.20
N GLY A 82 -16.50 16.22 13.33
CA GLY A 82 -16.43 17.65 13.61
C GLY A 82 -16.07 18.02 15.03
N PHE A 83 -16.27 19.29 15.38
CA PHE A 83 -15.86 19.84 16.67
C PHE A 83 -17.02 20.44 17.46
N LEU A 84 -16.97 20.40 18.78
CA LEU A 84 -17.93 21.12 19.63
C LEU A 84 -17.69 22.64 19.56
N THR A 85 -18.77 23.41 19.45
CA THR A 85 -18.71 24.88 19.53
C THR A 85 -18.39 25.30 20.96
N PRO A 86 -17.40 26.19 21.18
CA PRO A 86 -17.14 26.76 22.50
C PRO A 86 -18.36 27.54 22.99
N GLY A 87 -18.95 27.11 24.11
CA GLY A 87 -20.00 27.86 24.78
C GLY A 87 -19.50 29.25 25.21
N ALA A 88 -20.37 30.26 25.12
CA ALA A 88 -20.10 31.65 25.45
C ALA A 88 -19.41 31.81 26.82
N GLY A 89 -18.11 32.11 26.82
CA GLY A 89 -17.36 32.22 28.07
C GLY A 89 -15.85 32.47 27.98
N ALA A 90 -15.32 33.20 26.99
CA ALA A 90 -14.04 33.91 27.12
C ALA A 90 -13.81 34.86 25.93
N SER A 91 -13.44 36.10 26.24
CA SER A 91 -13.35 37.26 25.33
C SER A 91 -11.90 37.54 24.90
N GLY A 92 -11.75 38.02 23.66
CA GLY A 92 -10.61 38.81 23.16
C GLY A 92 -9.57 38.00 22.38
N LYS A 93 -9.10 38.35 21.19
CA LYS A 93 -9.19 39.58 20.38
C LYS A 93 -9.09 39.18 18.90
N ALA A 94 -9.89 39.84 18.06
CA ALA A 94 -9.67 39.86 16.62
C ALA A 94 -8.38 40.63 16.32
N THR A 95 -7.46 40.00 15.57
CA THR A 95 -6.39 40.70 14.86
C THR A 95 -6.36 40.19 13.44
N SER A 96 -6.74 41.06 12.52
CA SER A 96 -6.53 40.88 11.09
C SER A 96 -5.04 41.03 10.78
N THR A 97 -4.42 39.99 10.22
CA THR A 97 -3.19 40.13 9.44
C THR A 97 -3.16 39.07 8.36
N ALA A 98 -3.13 39.54 7.11
CA ALA A 98 -2.86 38.75 5.93
C ALA A 98 -1.37 38.37 5.89
N VAL A 99 -1.01 37.08 5.85
CA VAL A 99 0.18 36.60 5.15
C VAL A 99 0.14 35.09 4.95
N ASP A 100 0.52 34.70 3.72
CA ASP A 100 1.23 33.50 3.29
C ASP A 100 0.60 32.10 3.41
N ALA A 101 0.40 31.51 2.24
CA ALA A 101 0.21 30.08 2.05
C ALA A 101 1.55 29.37 2.31
N GLY A 102 1.73 28.80 3.49
CA GLY A 102 2.88 27.99 3.82
C GLY A 102 2.71 27.25 5.13
N VAL A 103 2.83 25.92 5.07
CA VAL A 103 2.88 24.97 6.18
C VAL A 103 1.51 24.67 6.81
N SER A 104 0.82 23.67 6.25
CA SER A 104 -0.12 22.87 7.03
C SER A 104 0.65 22.20 8.17
N ASP A 105 0.02 22.17 9.34
CA ASP A 105 0.41 21.43 10.55
C ASP A 105 0.66 19.94 10.22
N ALA A 106 1.85 19.65 9.71
CA ALA A 106 2.23 18.33 9.22
C ALA A 106 2.90 17.60 10.38
N GLY A 107 2.25 16.52 10.83
CA GLY A 107 2.92 15.49 11.60
C GLY A 107 4.24 15.08 10.93
N PRO A 108 5.14 14.45 11.68
CA PRO A 108 6.51 14.35 11.24
C PRO A 108 6.64 13.44 10.00
N VAL A 109 7.45 13.86 9.03
CA VAL A 109 7.48 13.29 7.67
C VAL A 109 8.67 12.35 7.50
N TYR A 110 8.47 11.23 6.81
CA TYR A 110 9.53 10.28 6.44
C TYR A 110 10.45 10.88 5.37
N ALA A 111 11.76 10.88 5.62
CA ALA A 111 12.72 11.57 4.76
C ALA A 111 12.91 10.90 3.38
N THR A 112 12.73 9.58 3.33
CA THR A 112 12.82 8.70 2.16
C THR A 112 11.73 9.04 1.13
N THR A 113 10.48 9.16 1.58
CA THR A 113 9.28 9.23 0.73
C THR A 113 8.63 10.62 0.72
N GLY A 114 8.85 11.43 1.75
CA GLY A 114 8.17 12.71 1.94
C GLY A 114 6.73 12.59 2.43
N MET A 115 6.30 11.40 2.88
CA MET A 115 4.95 11.14 3.41
C MET A 115 4.92 11.09 4.93
N SER A 116 3.74 11.30 5.52
CA SER A 116 3.52 11.23 6.97
C SER A 116 2.76 9.97 7.38
N LYS A 117 1.82 9.51 6.55
CA LYS A 117 0.89 8.41 6.88
C LYS A 117 0.36 7.69 5.65
N GLU A 118 -0.31 6.56 5.85
CA GLU A 118 -0.88 5.73 4.78
C GLU A 118 -1.85 6.53 3.88
N GLU A 119 -2.72 7.36 4.47
CA GLU A 119 -3.72 8.11 3.72
C GLU A 119 -3.11 9.07 2.68
N ASP A 120 -1.86 9.50 2.88
CA ASP A 120 -1.15 10.40 1.95
C ASP A 120 -0.95 9.73 0.57
N LEU A 121 -0.92 8.39 0.50
CA LEU A 121 -0.80 7.62 -0.75
C LEU A 121 -1.98 7.82 -1.72
N SER A 122 -3.13 8.25 -1.20
CA SER A 122 -4.35 8.47 -1.98
C SER A 122 -4.64 9.95 -2.25
N VAL A 123 -3.80 10.87 -1.76
CA VAL A 123 -4.00 12.32 -1.96
C VAL A 123 -3.57 12.71 -3.37
N GLU A 124 -4.51 13.25 -4.16
CA GLU A 124 -4.26 13.71 -5.52
C GLU A 124 -3.10 14.71 -5.61
N THR A 125 -2.13 14.41 -6.48
CA THR A 125 -0.99 15.29 -6.72
C THR A 125 -1.38 16.46 -7.62
N ASN A 126 -1.00 17.69 -7.24
CA ASN A 126 -1.07 18.84 -8.15
C ASN A 126 0.08 18.80 -9.15
N TYR A 127 -0.20 18.47 -10.41
CA TYR A 127 0.82 18.17 -11.43
C TYR A 127 1.77 19.33 -11.71
N ASN A 128 1.22 20.55 -11.83
CA ASN A 128 2.02 21.73 -12.15
C ASN A 128 2.92 22.11 -10.98
N GLN A 129 2.40 21.99 -9.76
CA GLN A 129 3.19 22.27 -8.55
C GLN A 129 4.26 21.19 -8.34
N ASP A 130 3.93 19.91 -8.48
CA ASP A 130 4.88 18.80 -8.36
C ASP A 130 6.04 18.95 -9.35
N PHE A 131 5.74 19.16 -10.63
CA PHE A 131 6.77 19.37 -11.64
C PHE A 131 7.58 20.65 -11.39
N LYS A 132 6.95 21.72 -10.88
CA LYS A 132 7.65 22.96 -10.53
C LYS A 132 8.63 22.76 -9.36
N THR A 133 8.23 22.01 -8.34
CA THR A 133 9.02 21.75 -7.13
C THR A 133 10.13 20.74 -7.37
N HIS A 134 9.80 19.58 -7.94
CA HIS A 134 10.69 18.43 -7.98
C HIS A 134 11.47 18.29 -9.29
N LYS A 135 11.02 18.93 -10.38
CA LYS A 135 11.68 18.87 -11.71
C LYS A 135 11.89 17.44 -12.22
N PHE A 136 11.04 16.51 -11.81
CA PHE A 136 11.12 15.09 -12.19
C PHE A 136 10.24 14.80 -13.42
N LEU A 137 9.04 14.23 -13.24
CA LEU A 137 8.13 13.90 -14.34
C LEU A 137 6.92 14.82 -14.36
N ASP A 138 6.58 15.35 -15.53
CA ASP A 138 5.36 16.12 -15.76
C ASP A 138 4.19 15.17 -15.99
N LEU A 139 3.34 15.00 -14.97
CA LEU A 139 2.15 14.14 -15.02
C LEU A 139 1.12 14.58 -16.08
N ASN A 140 1.24 15.78 -16.67
CA ASN A 140 0.40 16.18 -17.80
C ASN A 140 0.81 15.53 -19.13
N LYS A 141 1.95 14.83 -19.18
CA LYS A 141 2.53 14.26 -20.41
C LYS A 141 2.86 12.77 -20.24
N PRO A 142 3.02 12.03 -21.35
CA PRO A 142 3.45 10.64 -21.31
C PRO A 142 4.76 10.44 -20.55
N LEU A 143 4.80 9.51 -19.59
CA LEU A 143 5.94 9.34 -18.68
C LEU A 143 7.14 8.63 -19.34
N PHE A 144 6.90 7.68 -20.24
CA PHE A 144 7.97 6.85 -20.84
C PHE A 144 8.97 7.71 -21.61
N ALA A 145 8.49 8.58 -22.49
CA ALA A 145 9.37 9.43 -23.30
C ALA A 145 10.17 10.42 -22.44
N GLN A 146 9.57 10.91 -21.34
CA GLN A 146 10.26 11.81 -20.41
C GLN A 146 11.47 11.13 -19.77
N LEU A 147 11.34 9.86 -19.33
CA LEU A 147 12.46 9.10 -18.77
C LEU A 147 13.47 8.68 -19.83
N TRP A 148 13.00 8.13 -20.95
CA TRP A 148 13.86 7.57 -22.00
C TRP A 148 14.81 8.61 -22.60
N TYR A 149 14.34 9.85 -22.77
CA TYR A 149 15.11 10.98 -23.28
C TYR A 149 15.60 11.94 -22.18
N SER A 150 15.50 11.54 -20.90
CA SER A 150 16.01 12.36 -19.80
C SER A 150 17.54 12.37 -19.75
N ASN A 151 18.07 13.36 -19.04
CA ASN A 151 19.45 13.44 -18.58
C ASN A 151 19.55 13.32 -17.06
N PHE A 152 18.59 12.64 -16.42
CA PHE A 152 18.59 12.44 -14.97
C PHE A 152 19.79 11.60 -14.56
N SER A 153 20.44 12.00 -13.47
CA SER A 153 21.38 11.11 -12.79
C SER A 153 20.61 10.05 -12.01
N LYS A 154 21.25 8.90 -11.81
CA LYS A 154 20.75 7.82 -10.94
C LYS A 154 20.34 8.32 -9.57
N ALA A 155 21.18 9.12 -8.93
CA ALA A 155 20.92 9.63 -7.59
C ALA A 155 19.63 10.47 -7.54
N PHE A 156 19.47 11.39 -8.50
CA PHE A 156 18.26 12.20 -8.60
C PHE A 156 17.02 11.35 -8.91
N TYR A 157 17.14 10.39 -9.84
CA TYR A 157 16.05 9.48 -10.17
C TYR A 157 15.59 8.67 -8.96
N LEU A 158 16.52 8.04 -8.22
CA LEU A 158 16.19 7.21 -7.05
C LEU A 158 15.58 8.04 -5.92
N GLU A 159 16.02 9.28 -5.73
CA GLU A 159 15.41 10.20 -4.77
C GLU A 159 13.95 10.53 -5.12
N GLN A 160 13.63 10.62 -6.41
CA GLN A 160 12.30 11.04 -6.85
C GLN A 160 11.34 9.88 -7.09
N ILE A 161 11.81 8.74 -7.58
CA ILE A 161 10.93 7.65 -8.02
C ILE A 161 10.25 6.94 -6.85
N HIS A 162 10.91 6.85 -5.70
CA HIS A 162 10.38 6.24 -4.47
C HIS A 162 9.55 7.21 -3.61
N ARG A 163 9.37 8.45 -4.07
CA ARG A 163 8.45 9.41 -3.45
C ARG A 163 7.10 9.30 -4.13
N PRO A 164 6.06 8.73 -3.50
CA PRO A 164 4.85 8.39 -4.23
C PRO A 164 4.02 9.62 -4.63
N ARG A 165 3.38 9.55 -5.80
CA ARG A 165 2.41 10.51 -6.34
C ARG A 165 1.08 9.80 -6.57
N HIS A 166 0.02 10.59 -6.74
CA HIS A 166 -1.31 10.08 -7.07
C HIS A 166 -1.91 10.83 -8.26
N TYR A 167 -2.31 10.08 -9.29
CA TYR A 167 -2.93 10.63 -10.48
C TYR A 167 -4.43 10.85 -10.26
N LYS A 168 -4.95 12.00 -10.70
CA LYS A 168 -6.31 12.49 -10.44
C LYS A 168 -7.39 11.47 -10.79
N GLY A 169 -8.43 11.44 -9.96
CA GLY A 169 -9.63 10.63 -10.16
C GLY A 169 -9.38 9.13 -10.16
N GLY A 170 -8.26 8.66 -9.58
CA GLY A 170 -7.87 7.24 -9.58
C GLY A 170 -7.63 6.67 -10.99
N GLN A 171 -7.38 7.53 -11.98
CA GLN A 171 -7.04 7.13 -13.34
C GLN A 171 -5.56 6.78 -13.43
N SER A 172 -5.16 6.01 -14.45
CA SER A 172 -3.75 5.77 -14.72
C SER A 172 -3.14 6.93 -15.50
N ALA A 173 -2.00 7.46 -15.03
CA ALA A 173 -1.22 8.48 -15.74
C ALA A 173 -0.88 8.00 -17.17
N PRO A 174 -0.76 8.82 -18.22
CA PRO A 174 -0.35 8.32 -19.54
C PRO A 174 1.11 7.80 -19.52
N LEU A 175 1.36 6.55 -19.89
CA LEU A 175 2.75 6.05 -20.01
C LEU A 175 3.32 6.38 -21.39
N PHE A 176 2.61 5.98 -22.45
CA PHE A 176 2.99 6.19 -23.84
C PHE A 176 2.17 7.29 -24.52
N GLY A 177 0.90 7.47 -24.12
CA GLY A 177 -0.02 8.46 -24.69
C GLY A 177 -0.43 8.20 -26.14
N ASN A 178 -0.26 6.96 -26.62
CA ASN A 178 -0.56 6.55 -27.99
C ASN A 178 -1.15 5.12 -28.01
N PHE A 179 -1.12 4.44 -29.16
CA PHE A 179 -1.67 3.08 -29.32
C PHE A 179 -0.99 2.01 -28.45
N LEU A 180 0.18 2.28 -27.87
CA LEU A 180 0.87 1.37 -26.93
C LEU A 180 0.33 1.46 -25.50
N GLU A 181 -0.47 2.48 -25.17
CA GLU A 181 -1.00 2.69 -23.81
C GLU A 181 -1.72 1.45 -23.23
N PRO A 182 -2.54 0.70 -23.99
CA PRO A 182 -3.18 -0.52 -23.47
C PRO A 182 -2.19 -1.58 -22.98
N LEU A 183 -0.98 -1.66 -23.55
CA LEU A 183 0.05 -2.62 -23.12
C LEU A 183 0.61 -2.27 -21.73
N SER A 184 0.44 -1.03 -21.28
CA SER A 184 0.90 -0.57 -19.95
C SER A 184 -0.13 -0.75 -18.84
N LYS A 185 -1.32 -1.27 -19.15
CA LYS A 185 -2.45 -1.36 -18.21
C LYS A 185 -2.85 -2.81 -18.03
N THR A 186 -2.50 -3.38 -16.88
CA THR A 186 -2.82 -4.76 -16.53
C THR A 186 -3.78 -4.77 -15.35
N ALA A 187 -5.01 -5.22 -15.56
CA ALA A 187 -5.97 -5.39 -14.47
C ALA A 187 -5.62 -6.63 -13.62
N TRP A 188 -5.92 -6.58 -12.32
CA TRP A 188 -5.57 -7.66 -11.37
C TRP A 188 -6.04 -9.05 -11.80
N TYR A 189 -7.23 -9.16 -12.40
CA TYR A 189 -7.81 -10.44 -12.81
C TYR A 189 -7.13 -11.05 -14.05
N ILE A 190 -6.30 -10.29 -14.77
CA ILE A 190 -5.54 -10.80 -15.92
C ILE A 190 -4.52 -11.84 -15.48
N VAL A 191 -3.90 -11.66 -14.32
CA VAL A 191 -2.90 -12.59 -13.78
C VAL A 191 -3.48 -14.01 -13.60
N PRO A 192 -4.53 -14.25 -12.79
CA PRO A 192 -5.09 -15.59 -12.67
C PRO A 192 -5.72 -16.08 -13.98
N MET A 193 -6.34 -15.20 -14.78
CA MET A 193 -6.99 -15.60 -16.04
C MET A 193 -5.99 -16.18 -17.05
N ILE A 194 -4.80 -15.58 -17.17
CA ILE A 194 -3.77 -16.03 -18.12
C ILE A 194 -2.96 -17.19 -17.55
N TRP A 195 -2.62 -17.16 -16.25
CA TRP A 195 -1.63 -18.07 -15.69
C TRP A 195 -2.23 -19.32 -15.04
N LEU A 196 -3.45 -19.28 -14.50
CA LEU A 196 -4.06 -20.50 -13.93
C LEU A 196 -4.27 -21.60 -14.96
N PRO A 197 -4.78 -21.36 -16.19
CA PRO A 197 -4.98 -22.43 -17.17
C PRO A 197 -3.70 -23.22 -17.52
N PRO A 198 -2.56 -22.59 -17.90
CA PRO A 198 -1.33 -23.34 -18.17
C PRO A 198 -0.73 -23.97 -16.90
N VAL A 199 -0.89 -23.36 -15.72
CA VAL A 199 -0.47 -23.97 -14.45
C VAL A 199 -1.27 -25.26 -14.20
N VAL A 200 -2.59 -25.22 -14.31
CA VAL A 200 -3.46 -26.40 -14.11
C VAL A 200 -3.11 -27.49 -15.11
N TYR A 201 -2.98 -27.14 -16.40
CA TYR A 201 -2.58 -28.10 -17.42
C TYR A 201 -1.21 -28.72 -17.14
N GLY A 202 -0.21 -27.89 -16.82
CA GLY A 202 1.14 -28.35 -16.49
C GLY A 202 1.17 -29.24 -15.24
N THR A 203 0.43 -28.89 -14.20
CA THR A 203 0.26 -29.72 -12.99
C THR A 203 -0.40 -31.06 -13.31
N MET A 204 -1.40 -31.12 -14.18
CA MET A 204 -2.01 -32.38 -14.61
C MET A 204 -1.04 -33.26 -15.40
N VAL A 205 -0.32 -32.67 -16.37
CA VAL A 205 0.69 -33.37 -17.17
C VAL A 205 1.83 -33.87 -16.29
N GLY A 206 2.33 -33.04 -15.38
CA GLY A 206 3.38 -33.40 -14.44
C GLY A 206 2.96 -34.53 -13.50
N ALA A 207 1.72 -34.50 -13.01
CA ALA A 207 1.23 -35.50 -12.07
C ALA A 207 1.03 -36.86 -12.76
N ALA A 208 0.42 -36.84 -13.94
CA ALA A 208 0.25 -38.04 -14.76
C ALA A 208 1.59 -38.67 -15.18
N GLY A 209 2.57 -37.83 -15.55
CA GLY A 209 3.89 -38.29 -15.97
C GLY A 209 4.77 -38.81 -14.83
N LEU A 210 4.61 -38.30 -13.60
CA LEU A 210 5.26 -38.85 -12.42
C LEU A 210 4.65 -40.20 -12.00
N GLY A 211 3.33 -40.37 -12.16
CA GLY A 211 2.62 -41.58 -11.76
C GLY A 211 2.56 -41.82 -10.24
N ASP A 212 3.14 -40.92 -9.45
CA ASP A 212 3.14 -40.93 -7.99
C ASP A 212 2.51 -39.62 -7.46
N PRO A 213 1.29 -39.67 -6.92
CA PRO A 213 0.59 -38.49 -6.41
C PRO A 213 1.31 -37.80 -5.24
N ILE A 214 2.01 -38.56 -4.40
CA ILE A 214 2.72 -38.01 -3.23
C ILE A 214 3.94 -37.24 -3.72
N ALA A 215 4.72 -37.83 -4.63
CA ALA A 215 5.86 -37.15 -5.24
C ALA A 215 5.39 -35.90 -6.01
N ALA A 216 4.31 -35.99 -6.78
CA ALA A 216 3.76 -34.84 -7.51
C ALA A 216 3.36 -33.70 -6.57
N ALA A 217 2.65 -34.00 -5.49
CA ALA A 217 2.28 -33.01 -4.47
C ALA A 217 3.51 -32.40 -3.79
N ALA A 218 4.52 -33.20 -3.45
CA ALA A 218 5.74 -32.74 -2.81
C ALA A 218 6.53 -31.76 -3.70
N TYR A 219 6.70 -32.08 -4.99
CA TYR A 219 7.36 -31.17 -5.94
C TYR A 219 6.57 -29.87 -6.14
N TRP A 220 5.25 -29.97 -6.25
CA TRP A 220 4.39 -28.81 -6.44
C TRP A 220 4.41 -27.88 -5.23
N ILE A 221 4.27 -28.41 -4.02
CA ILE A 221 4.37 -27.65 -2.76
C ILE A 221 5.78 -27.07 -2.62
N GLY A 222 6.82 -27.84 -2.96
CA GLY A 222 8.19 -27.35 -3.01
C GLY A 222 8.35 -26.13 -3.92
N GLY A 223 7.69 -26.14 -5.08
CA GLY A 223 7.60 -24.99 -5.98
C GLY A 223 6.97 -23.76 -5.35
N VAL A 224 5.84 -23.91 -4.64
CA VAL A 224 5.17 -22.82 -3.92
C VAL A 224 6.07 -22.25 -2.82
N CYS A 225 6.76 -23.11 -2.05
CA CYS A 225 7.69 -22.67 -1.02
C CYS A 225 8.89 -21.92 -1.63
N LEU A 226 9.45 -22.42 -2.73
CA LEU A 226 10.54 -21.76 -3.45
C LEU A 226 10.12 -20.40 -4.00
N TRP A 227 8.85 -20.24 -4.42
CA TRP A 227 8.34 -18.95 -4.84
C TRP A 227 8.51 -17.88 -3.75
N SER A 228 8.21 -18.18 -2.48
CA SER A 228 8.35 -17.18 -1.40
C SER A 228 9.77 -16.63 -1.28
N LEU A 229 10.78 -17.46 -1.55
CA LEU A 229 12.18 -17.02 -1.58
C LEU A 229 12.49 -16.23 -2.86
N ILE A 230 11.99 -16.68 -4.02
CA ILE A 230 12.14 -15.96 -5.29
C ILE A 230 11.52 -14.57 -5.21
N GLU A 231 10.32 -14.45 -4.64
CA GLU A 231 9.65 -13.18 -4.33
C GLU A 231 10.59 -12.24 -3.58
N TYR A 232 11.10 -12.69 -2.43
CA TYR A 232 12.00 -11.88 -1.60
C TYR A 232 13.26 -11.45 -2.37
N LEU A 233 13.91 -12.39 -3.05
CA LEU A 233 15.15 -12.12 -3.79
C LEU A 233 14.92 -11.18 -4.98
N MET A 234 13.84 -11.37 -5.74
CA MET A 234 13.51 -10.49 -6.87
C MET A 234 13.12 -9.10 -6.38
N HIS A 235 12.30 -9.01 -5.33
CA HIS A 235 11.89 -7.72 -4.79
C HIS A 235 13.09 -6.92 -4.28
N ARG A 236 13.99 -7.57 -3.53
CA ARG A 236 15.19 -6.93 -2.98
C ARG A 236 16.28 -6.61 -4.01
N PHE A 237 16.61 -7.55 -4.90
CA PHE A 237 17.82 -7.46 -5.72
C PHE A 237 17.56 -7.11 -7.20
N LEU A 238 16.33 -7.24 -7.68
CA LEU A 238 15.96 -6.89 -9.05
C LEU A 238 15.04 -5.68 -9.10
N PHE A 239 13.98 -5.66 -8.29
CA PHE A 239 13.02 -4.57 -8.27
C PHE A 239 13.62 -3.34 -7.56
N HIS A 240 14.30 -3.52 -6.43
CA HIS A 240 15.14 -2.51 -5.77
C HIS A 240 16.63 -2.64 -6.13
N VAL A 241 16.94 -2.77 -7.42
CA VAL A 241 18.35 -2.82 -7.88
C VAL A 241 19.09 -1.48 -7.64
N ASP A 242 18.36 -0.41 -7.32
CA ASP A 242 18.77 0.92 -6.82
C ASP A 242 20.28 1.20 -6.79
N HIS A 243 20.98 0.67 -5.79
CA HIS A 243 22.42 0.89 -5.60
C HIS A 243 23.25 0.51 -6.85
N TRP A 244 22.91 -0.62 -7.48
CA TRP A 244 23.58 -1.19 -8.65
C TRP A 244 23.01 -0.73 -9.99
N LEU A 245 21.98 0.12 -9.98
CA LEU A 245 21.41 0.68 -11.19
C LEU A 245 22.50 1.45 -11.98
N PRO A 246 22.57 1.32 -13.32
CA PRO A 246 23.54 2.07 -14.11
C PRO A 246 23.05 3.50 -14.34
N ASP A 247 23.98 4.44 -14.40
CA ASP A 247 23.68 5.87 -14.54
C ASP A 247 23.42 6.27 -16.00
N ASN A 248 22.34 5.75 -16.58
CA ASN A 248 21.88 6.08 -17.93
C ASN A 248 20.37 5.89 -18.09
N SER A 249 19.74 6.65 -19.00
CA SER A 249 18.29 6.68 -19.18
C SER A 249 17.66 5.32 -19.50
N VAL A 250 18.37 4.43 -20.19
CA VAL A 250 17.87 3.07 -20.49
C VAL A 250 17.74 2.27 -19.20
N GLY A 251 18.76 2.26 -18.35
CA GLY A 251 18.72 1.62 -17.03
C GLY A 251 17.61 2.17 -16.16
N LEU A 252 17.50 3.50 -16.05
CA LEU A 252 16.45 4.17 -15.27
C LEU A 252 15.04 3.81 -15.80
N THR A 253 14.87 3.75 -17.12
CA THR A 253 13.58 3.40 -17.72
C THR A 253 13.23 1.93 -17.50
N LEU A 254 14.21 1.02 -17.57
CA LEU A 254 13.97 -0.40 -17.27
C LEU A 254 13.55 -0.60 -15.80
N HIS A 255 14.24 0.05 -14.85
CA HIS A 255 13.84 0.05 -13.44
C HIS A 255 12.42 0.59 -13.25
N PHE A 256 12.10 1.71 -13.92
CA PHE A 256 10.77 2.30 -13.88
C PHE A 256 9.69 1.31 -14.33
N LEU A 257 9.92 0.58 -15.42
CA LEU A 257 8.96 -0.39 -15.96
C LEU A 257 8.85 -1.68 -15.13
N LEU A 258 9.89 -2.05 -14.39
CA LEU A 258 9.91 -3.24 -13.54
C LEU A 258 9.15 -3.01 -12.23
N HIS A 259 9.49 -1.95 -11.50
CA HIS A 259 8.91 -1.69 -10.18
C HIS A 259 8.79 -0.20 -9.82
N GLY A 260 9.66 0.66 -10.36
CA GLY A 260 9.66 2.08 -10.00
C GLY A 260 8.33 2.80 -10.29
N ILE A 261 7.59 2.42 -11.33
CA ILE A 261 6.26 2.99 -11.61
C ILE A 261 5.24 2.66 -10.51
N HIS A 262 5.38 1.52 -9.84
CA HIS A 262 4.52 1.13 -8.73
C HIS A 262 4.81 1.99 -7.51
N HIS A 263 6.07 2.16 -7.11
CA HIS A 263 6.42 3.09 -6.02
C HIS A 263 6.05 4.55 -6.33
N TYR A 264 6.17 4.96 -7.59
CA TYR A 264 5.83 6.32 -7.99
C TYR A 264 4.32 6.56 -8.05
N LEU A 265 3.51 5.55 -8.37
CA LEU A 265 2.04 5.62 -8.47
C LEU A 265 1.38 4.39 -7.80
N PRO A 266 1.49 4.23 -6.46
CA PRO A 266 1.15 2.97 -5.78
C PRO A 266 -0.34 2.61 -5.85
N MET A 267 -1.19 3.63 -5.95
CA MET A 267 -2.65 3.47 -6.03
C MET A 267 -3.18 3.41 -7.48
N ASP A 268 -2.30 3.29 -8.50
CA ASP A 268 -2.72 3.03 -9.89
C ASP A 268 -3.08 1.55 -10.07
N LYS A 269 -4.39 1.28 -10.07
CA LYS A 269 -4.98 -0.07 -10.17
C LYS A 269 -4.55 -0.90 -11.39
N TYR A 270 -3.98 -0.28 -12.42
CA TYR A 270 -3.57 -0.96 -13.64
C TYR A 270 -2.04 -1.09 -13.78
N ARG A 271 -1.27 -0.59 -12.81
CA ARG A 271 0.20 -0.55 -12.84
C ARG A 271 0.85 -1.07 -11.57
N LEU A 272 0.20 -2.06 -10.97
CA LEU A 272 0.70 -2.79 -9.82
C LEU A 272 1.11 -4.20 -10.22
N VAL A 273 0.16 -4.96 -10.78
CA VAL A 273 0.41 -6.36 -11.15
C VAL A 273 1.33 -6.46 -12.36
N MET A 274 2.13 -7.51 -12.40
CA MET A 274 3.13 -7.69 -13.46
C MET A 274 2.44 -7.92 -14.82
N PRO A 275 2.73 -7.11 -15.86
CA PRO A 275 2.20 -7.36 -17.19
C PRO A 275 2.63 -8.74 -17.70
N PRO A 276 1.75 -9.53 -18.35
CA PRO A 276 2.08 -10.88 -18.80
C PRO A 276 3.32 -10.95 -19.70
N SER A 277 3.53 -9.94 -20.55
CA SER A 277 4.71 -9.84 -21.42
C SER A 277 6.02 -9.78 -20.62
N LEU A 278 6.04 -9.00 -19.54
CA LEU A 278 7.20 -8.87 -18.65
C LEU A 278 7.38 -10.12 -17.79
N PHE A 279 6.28 -10.70 -17.30
CA PHE A 279 6.33 -11.95 -16.54
C PHE A 279 6.94 -13.10 -17.35
N ILE A 280 6.62 -13.25 -18.65
CA ILE A 280 7.23 -14.29 -19.50
C ILE A 280 8.77 -14.15 -19.53
N ILE A 281 9.27 -12.93 -19.67
CA ILE A 281 10.71 -12.65 -19.71
C ILE A 281 11.35 -13.05 -18.38
N LEU A 282 10.72 -12.69 -17.26
CA LEU A 282 11.22 -12.99 -15.92
C LEU A 282 11.11 -14.48 -15.57
N ALA A 283 10.06 -15.18 -16.03
CA ALA A 283 9.81 -16.59 -15.72
C ALA A 283 10.64 -17.55 -16.59
N ALA A 284 11.01 -17.17 -17.82
CA ALA A 284 11.80 -17.99 -18.74
C ALA A 284 13.13 -18.53 -18.15
N PRO A 285 13.97 -17.75 -17.45
CA PRO A 285 15.16 -18.30 -16.79
C PRO A 285 14.82 -19.32 -15.70
N PHE A 286 13.73 -19.11 -14.93
CA PHE A 286 13.30 -20.07 -13.90
C PHE A 286 12.78 -21.38 -14.49
N TRP A 287 12.12 -21.35 -15.65
CA TRP A 287 11.77 -22.56 -16.39
C TRP A 287 13.01 -23.38 -16.74
N LYS A 288 14.04 -22.74 -17.30
CA LYS A 288 15.31 -23.40 -17.65
C LYS A 288 16.02 -23.93 -16.40
N LEU A 289 16.02 -23.14 -15.32
CA LEU A 289 16.62 -23.53 -14.05
C LEU A 289 15.94 -24.77 -13.46
N ALA A 290 14.61 -24.80 -13.42
CA ALA A 290 13.86 -25.97 -12.94
C ALA A 290 14.24 -27.24 -13.72
N HIS A 291 14.29 -27.16 -15.05
CA HIS A 291 14.67 -28.30 -15.88
C HIS A 291 16.15 -28.69 -15.80
N THR A 292 17.00 -27.77 -15.34
CA THR A 292 18.42 -28.06 -15.10
C THR A 292 18.62 -28.72 -13.74
N VAL A 293 17.94 -28.25 -12.69
CA VAL A 293 18.02 -28.83 -11.34
C VAL A 293 17.34 -30.20 -11.28
N PHE A 294 16.17 -30.32 -11.89
CA PHE A 294 15.38 -31.55 -11.96
C PHE A 294 15.60 -32.29 -13.29
N PHE A 295 16.83 -32.24 -13.84
CA PHE A 295 17.17 -32.83 -15.14
C PHE A 295 16.86 -34.33 -15.25
N TYR A 296 16.86 -35.03 -14.10
CA TYR A 296 16.58 -36.46 -14.03
C TYR A 296 15.12 -36.82 -14.29
N ASN A 297 14.19 -35.86 -14.15
CA ASN A 297 12.77 -36.09 -14.40
C ASN A 297 12.07 -34.82 -14.88
N TRP A 298 11.71 -34.80 -16.16
CA TRP A 298 10.99 -33.69 -16.80
C TRP A 298 9.69 -33.33 -16.07
N PHE A 299 8.91 -34.32 -15.63
CA PHE A 299 7.63 -34.08 -14.96
C PHE A 299 7.79 -33.50 -13.55
N ALA A 300 8.87 -33.84 -12.84
CA ALA A 300 9.24 -33.19 -11.58
C ALA A 300 9.56 -31.70 -11.80
N ALA A 301 10.35 -31.38 -12.82
CA ALA A 301 10.66 -29.99 -13.19
C ALA A 301 9.40 -29.18 -13.49
N VAL A 302 8.46 -29.77 -14.26
CA VAL A 302 7.15 -29.17 -14.55
C VAL A 302 6.35 -28.93 -13.27
N GLN A 303 6.31 -29.89 -12.34
CA GLN A 303 5.57 -29.71 -11.07
C GLN A 303 6.12 -28.56 -10.23
N VAL A 304 7.44 -28.50 -10.06
CA VAL A 304 8.10 -27.42 -9.31
C VAL A 304 7.83 -26.06 -9.97
N PHE A 305 7.94 -25.98 -11.29
CA PHE A 305 7.68 -24.74 -12.01
C PHE A 305 6.20 -24.31 -11.89
N CYS A 306 5.25 -25.22 -12.08
CA CYS A 306 3.83 -24.93 -11.95
C CYS A 306 3.46 -24.50 -10.52
N GLY A 307 4.03 -25.14 -9.49
CA GLY A 307 3.88 -24.70 -8.10
C GLY A 307 4.47 -23.30 -7.87
N GLY A 308 5.64 -23.02 -8.44
CA GLY A 308 6.26 -21.69 -8.38
C GLY A 308 5.42 -20.59 -9.04
N VAL A 309 4.90 -20.85 -10.25
CA VAL A 309 4.02 -19.90 -10.95
C VAL A 309 2.68 -19.73 -10.22
N PHE A 310 2.15 -20.77 -9.57
CA PHE A 310 0.99 -20.63 -8.69
C PHE A 310 1.29 -19.73 -7.48
N GLY A 311 2.47 -19.89 -6.86
CA GLY A 311 2.96 -18.98 -5.83
C GLY A 311 3.00 -17.54 -6.31
N TYR A 312 3.50 -17.30 -7.53
CA TYR A 312 3.46 -15.98 -8.18
C TYR A 312 2.04 -15.40 -8.29
N ILE A 313 1.07 -16.19 -8.75
CA ILE A 313 -0.33 -15.72 -8.84
C ILE A 313 -0.83 -15.29 -7.46
N CYS A 314 -0.52 -16.06 -6.41
CA CYS A 314 -0.89 -15.72 -5.03
C CYS A 314 -0.21 -14.43 -4.58
N TYR A 315 1.08 -14.26 -4.88
CA TYR A 315 1.83 -13.04 -4.58
C TYR A 315 1.22 -11.81 -5.25
N ASP A 316 1.00 -11.84 -6.56
CA ASP A 316 0.58 -10.64 -7.31
C ASP A 316 -0.84 -10.21 -6.90
N LEU A 317 -1.71 -11.19 -6.62
CA LEU A 317 -3.04 -10.93 -6.07
C LEU A 317 -2.99 -10.40 -4.63
N THR A 318 -2.15 -10.99 -3.78
CA THR A 318 -1.95 -10.49 -2.40
C THR A 318 -1.49 -9.05 -2.46
N HIS A 319 -0.41 -8.78 -3.20
CA HIS A 319 0.15 -7.45 -3.40
C HIS A 319 -0.91 -6.45 -3.86
N TYR A 320 -1.71 -6.81 -4.87
CA TYR A 320 -2.78 -5.95 -5.37
C TYR A 320 -3.81 -5.59 -4.28
N PHE A 321 -4.26 -6.59 -3.52
CA PHE A 321 -5.30 -6.39 -2.52
C PHE A 321 -4.80 -5.71 -1.25
N LEU A 322 -3.50 -5.82 -0.92
CA LEU A 322 -2.90 -5.01 0.17
C LEU A 322 -3.08 -3.51 -0.11
N HIS A 323 -2.93 -3.07 -1.36
CA HIS A 323 -3.11 -1.65 -1.73
C HIS A 323 -4.58 -1.23 -1.86
N HIS A 324 -5.44 -2.10 -2.41
CA HIS A 324 -6.72 -1.65 -2.96
C HIS A 324 -7.97 -2.11 -2.21
N ARG A 325 -7.82 -2.85 -1.10
CA ARG A 325 -8.95 -3.37 -0.32
C ARG A 325 -8.77 -3.18 1.18
N ASN A 326 -9.91 -3.16 1.85
CA ASN A 326 -9.96 -3.38 3.29
C ASN A 326 -9.99 -4.88 3.51
N LEU A 327 -8.92 -5.39 4.10
CA LEU A 327 -8.70 -6.82 4.28
C LEU A 327 -9.17 -7.27 5.66
N PRO A 328 -9.48 -8.57 5.83
CA PRO A 328 -9.77 -9.17 7.13
C PRO A 328 -8.63 -8.93 8.13
N LEU A 329 -8.95 -8.98 9.43
CA LEU A 329 -8.01 -8.66 10.53
C LEU A 329 -6.65 -9.36 10.40
N TYR A 330 -6.64 -10.64 10.03
CA TYR A 330 -5.41 -11.43 9.90
C TYR A 330 -4.50 -11.01 8.72
N TYR A 331 -4.99 -10.21 7.78
CA TYR A 331 -4.20 -9.61 6.69
C TYR A 331 -3.91 -8.11 6.91
N LYS A 332 -4.56 -7.45 7.87
CA LYS A 332 -4.35 -6.02 8.13
C LYS A 332 -2.90 -5.70 8.53
N GLU A 333 -2.28 -6.56 9.32
CA GLU A 333 -0.86 -6.38 9.69
C GLU A 333 0.06 -6.45 8.47
N LEU A 334 -0.18 -7.39 7.55
CA LEU A 334 0.59 -7.52 6.31
C LEU A 334 0.36 -6.32 5.39
N LYS A 335 -0.88 -5.81 5.32
CA LYS A 335 -1.21 -4.56 4.62
C LYS A 335 -0.42 -3.38 5.19
N LYS A 336 -0.49 -3.17 6.50
CA LYS A 336 0.24 -2.08 7.18
C LYS A 336 1.74 -2.18 6.90
N TYR A 337 2.30 -3.38 7.05
CA TYR A 337 3.71 -3.65 6.78
C TYR A 337 4.10 -3.32 5.34
N HIS A 338 3.35 -3.80 4.35
CA HIS A 338 3.65 -3.51 2.94
C HIS A 338 3.46 -2.03 2.59
N LEU A 339 2.45 -1.36 3.14
CA LEU A 339 2.25 0.06 2.89
C LEU A 339 3.36 0.90 3.54
N GLN A 340 3.84 0.53 4.72
CA GLN A 340 5.02 1.15 5.35
C GLN A 340 6.26 1.06 4.46
N HIS A 341 6.44 -0.04 3.72
CA HIS A 341 7.50 -0.13 2.72
C HIS A 341 7.35 0.94 1.61
N HIS A 342 6.12 1.30 1.23
CA HIS A 342 5.86 2.34 0.22
C HIS A 342 5.98 3.77 0.74
N TYR A 343 5.39 4.07 1.92
CA TYR A 343 5.31 5.45 2.42
C TYR A 343 6.34 5.79 3.51
N ALA A 344 7.08 4.83 4.07
CA ALA A 344 8.04 5.06 5.15
C ALA A 344 9.46 4.57 4.83
N ASP A 345 9.66 3.31 4.46
CA ASP A 345 11.00 2.76 4.23
C ASP A 345 11.02 1.70 3.11
N PHE A 346 11.42 2.12 1.92
CA PHE A 346 11.53 1.22 0.76
C PHE A 346 12.83 0.40 0.75
N GLU A 347 13.76 0.66 1.67
CA GLU A 347 15.04 -0.09 1.76
C GLU A 347 14.90 -1.39 2.57
N ASN A 348 13.74 -1.63 3.19
CA ASN A 348 13.40 -2.82 3.97
C ASN A 348 11.96 -3.28 3.66
N GLY A 349 11.53 -4.43 4.19
CA GLY A 349 10.17 -4.93 4.00
C GLY A 349 9.90 -5.53 2.62
N PHE A 350 10.82 -6.35 2.12
CA PHE A 350 10.72 -6.92 0.78
C PHE A 350 9.75 -8.11 0.69
N GLY A 351 9.35 -8.70 1.82
CA GLY A 351 8.36 -9.77 1.84
C GLY A 351 6.93 -9.23 1.72
N VAL A 352 6.22 -9.60 0.66
CA VAL A 352 4.85 -9.12 0.38
C VAL A 352 3.81 -10.16 0.80
N THR A 353 4.07 -11.45 0.54
CA THR A 353 3.19 -12.55 1.00
C THR A 353 3.43 -12.91 2.47
N SER A 354 4.65 -12.68 2.97
CA SER A 354 4.99 -12.89 4.37
C SER A 354 6.28 -12.16 4.75
N ARG A 355 6.43 -11.86 6.04
CA ARG A 355 7.64 -11.27 6.64
C ARG A 355 8.76 -12.29 6.91
N PHE A 356 8.57 -13.55 6.54
CA PHE A 356 9.46 -14.64 6.93
C PHE A 356 10.91 -14.40 6.46
N TRP A 357 11.09 -14.06 5.18
CA TRP A 357 12.43 -13.83 4.64
C TRP A 357 13.05 -12.52 5.09
N ASP A 358 12.25 -11.48 5.39
CA ASP A 358 12.74 -10.27 6.04
C ASP A 358 13.38 -10.58 7.40
N ARG A 359 12.75 -11.45 8.21
CA ARG A 359 13.32 -11.91 9.50
C ARG A 359 14.61 -12.71 9.31
N VAL A 360 14.60 -13.63 8.36
CA VAL A 360 15.74 -14.51 8.07
C VAL A 360 16.95 -13.70 7.60
N PHE A 361 16.75 -12.68 6.78
CA PHE A 361 17.82 -11.89 6.16
C PHE A 361 18.03 -10.51 6.80
N GLY A 362 17.33 -10.19 7.89
CA GLY A 362 17.50 -8.96 8.65
C GLY A 362 17.10 -7.70 7.88
N THR A 363 15.96 -7.74 7.18
CA THR A 363 15.38 -6.60 6.45
C THR A 363 13.94 -6.31 6.89
N GLU A 364 13.61 -6.58 8.16
CA GLU A 364 12.32 -6.16 8.68
C GLU A 364 12.24 -4.63 8.76
N LEU A 365 11.06 -4.09 8.48
CA LEU A 365 10.81 -2.65 8.64
C LEU A 365 10.96 -2.26 10.11
N GLU A 366 11.98 -1.46 10.38
CA GLU A 366 12.11 -0.70 11.63
C GLU A 366 11.60 0.71 11.33
N ALA A 367 10.54 1.16 12.01
CA ALA A 367 9.97 2.48 11.73
C ALA A 367 11.05 3.57 11.90
N PRO A 368 11.49 4.24 10.81
CA PRO A 368 12.53 5.24 10.96
C PRO A 368 11.99 6.44 11.74
N PRO A 369 12.81 7.12 12.56
CA PRO A 369 12.36 8.25 13.34
C PRO A 369 11.86 9.35 12.40
N PRO A 370 10.63 9.86 12.60
CA PRO A 370 10.09 10.92 11.77
C PRO A 370 10.94 12.19 11.86
N LYS A 371 11.03 12.96 10.76
CA LYS A 371 11.84 14.19 10.74
C LYS A 371 11.24 15.21 11.72
N GLY A 372 11.91 15.41 12.86
CA GLY A 372 11.46 16.32 13.93
C GLY A 372 11.45 15.69 15.32
N SER A 373 11.51 14.35 15.44
CA SER A 373 11.77 13.73 16.73
C SER A 373 13.25 13.93 17.09
N LYS A 374 13.55 14.87 17.97
CA LYS A 374 14.85 14.86 18.65
C LYS A 374 14.94 13.53 19.39
N ALA A 375 15.92 12.70 19.05
CA ALA A 375 16.29 11.56 19.88
C ALA A 375 16.57 12.11 21.29
N GLN A 376 15.80 11.63 22.27
CA GLN A 376 15.99 11.98 23.67
C GLN A 376 17.03 11.05 24.30
#